data_AF-A0A661CXK0-F1
#
_entry.id   AF-A0A661CXK0-F1
#
_cell.length_a   1.000
_cell.length_b   1.000
_cell.length_c   1.000
_cell.angle_alpha   90.00
_cell.angle_beta   90.00
_cell.angle_gamma   90.00
#
_symmetry.space_group_name_H-M   'P 1'
#
loop_
_entity.id
_entity.type
_entity.pdbx_description
1 polymer ?
#
loop_
_entity_poly.entity_id
_entity_poly.type
_entity_poly.pdbx_seq_one_letter_code
_entity_poly.pdbx_strand_id
1 'polypeptide(L)'
;MIKQRTLKNVIRATGVGLHSGDTVYLTLRPAAPDTGIVFRRVDLDPVIEFVAKAENVGETALSTTLVEQGHKVSTVEHLLSAFAGLGI
;
A
#
# COMPACT_ATOMS: atom_id res chain seq x y z
N MET A 1 22.11 9.61 14.88
CA MET A 1 21.69 9.08 13.57
C MET A 1 20.19 8.83 13.62
N ILE A 2 19.42 9.38 12.68
CA ILE A 2 18.00 9.06 12.52
C ILE A 2 17.90 7.65 11.93
N LYS A 3 17.10 6.78 12.53
CA LYS A 3 16.93 5.37 12.10
C LYS A 3 15.66 5.23 11.26
N GLN A 4 15.67 4.29 10.31
CA GLN A 4 14.45 3.81 9.66
C GLN A 4 13.46 3.28 10.69
N ARG A 5 12.17 3.30 10.34
CA ARG A 5 11.09 2.81 11.19
C ARG A 5 10.30 1.75 10.44
N THR A 6 9.63 0.92 11.21
CA THR A 6 8.63 -0.01 10.72
C THR A 6 7.60 -0.21 11.82
N LEU A 7 6.54 -0.94 11.54
CA LEU A 7 5.51 -1.24 12.53
C LEU A 7 6.07 -2.12 13.63
N LYS A 8 5.66 -1.86 14.87
CA LYS A 8 6.00 -2.74 16.00
C LYS A 8 5.18 -4.02 16.00
N ASN A 9 3.93 -3.94 15.57
CA ASN A 9 2.95 -5.03 15.57
C ASN A 9 2.16 -5.02 14.26
N VAL A 10 1.55 -6.16 13.92
CA VAL A 10 0.59 -6.25 12.81
C VAL A 10 -0.69 -5.50 13.16
N ILE A 11 -1.20 -4.70 12.23
CA ILE A 11 -2.46 -3.95 12.34
C ILE A 11 -3.43 -4.48 11.30
N ARG A 12 -4.71 -4.60 11.66
CA ARG A 12 -5.79 -5.01 10.75
C ARG A 12 -6.91 -3.99 10.76
N ALA A 13 -7.49 -3.75 9.60
CA ALA A 13 -8.68 -2.92 9.42
C ALA A 13 -9.56 -3.51 8.32
N THR A 14 -10.85 -3.24 8.39
CA THR A 14 -11.82 -3.58 7.35
C THR A 14 -12.53 -2.31 6.93
N GLY A 15 -12.80 -2.17 5.64
CA GLY A 15 -13.50 -1.01 5.10
C GLY A 15 -14.03 -1.27 3.70
N VAL A 16 -14.45 -0.21 3.03
CA VAL A 16 -14.93 -0.24 1.65
C VAL A 16 -14.07 0.67 0.78
N GLY A 17 -13.77 0.22 -0.44
CA GLY A 17 -13.05 1.03 -1.42
C GLY A 17 -13.91 2.21 -1.88
N LEU A 18 -13.38 3.43 -1.80
CA LEU A 18 -14.15 4.65 -2.11
C LEU A 18 -14.77 4.62 -3.53
N HIS A 19 -14.00 4.17 -4.52
CA HIS A 19 -14.43 4.20 -5.92
C HIS A 19 -14.98 2.86 -6.42
N SER A 20 -14.59 1.73 -5.82
CA SER A 20 -15.08 0.41 -6.26
C SER A 20 -16.30 -0.06 -5.48
N GLY A 21 -16.48 0.40 -4.24
CA GLY A 21 -17.52 -0.09 -3.33
C GLY A 21 -17.22 -1.48 -2.72
N ASP A 22 -16.09 -2.10 -3.07
CA ASP A 22 -15.75 -3.44 -2.60
C ASP A 22 -15.36 -3.43 -1.12
N THR A 23 -15.72 -4.49 -0.41
CA THR A 23 -15.21 -4.73 0.94
C THR A 23 -13.74 -5.15 0.88
N VAL A 24 -12.89 -4.47 1.63
CA VAL A 24 -11.44 -4.69 1.67
C VAL A 24 -10.99 -5.00 3.10
N TYR A 25 -10.11 -5.98 3.22
CA TYR A 25 -9.39 -6.31 4.45
C TYR A 25 -7.93 -5.81 4.32
N LEU A 26 -7.58 -4.78 5.08
CA LEU A 26 -6.23 -4.23 5.12
C LEU A 26 -5.44 -4.86 6.27
N THR A 27 -4.26 -5.39 5.97
CA THR A 27 -3.31 -5.85 6.99
C THR A 27 -1.97 -5.15 6.79
N LEU A 28 -1.54 -4.35 7.77
CA LEU A 28 -0.23 -3.70 7.77
C LEU A 28 0.76 -4.55 8.59
N ARG A 29 1.94 -4.82 8.03
CA ARG A 29 2.95 -5.70 8.63
C ARG A 29 4.30 -4.98 8.75
N PRO A 30 5.12 -5.33 9.76
CA PRO A 30 6.51 -4.92 9.80
C PRO A 30 7.27 -5.40 8.56
N ALA A 31 8.29 -4.66 8.15
CA ALA A 31 9.17 -4.97 7.04
C ALA A 31 10.64 -4.81 7.46
N ALA A 32 11.55 -5.48 6.75
CA ALA A 32 12.98 -5.34 6.97
C ALA A 32 13.47 -3.92 6.56
N PRO A 33 14.62 -3.46 7.06
CA PRO A 33 15.24 -2.24 6.56
C PRO A 33 15.37 -2.22 5.03
N ASP A 34 15.29 -1.03 4.46
CA ASP A 34 15.41 -0.75 3.02
C ASP A 34 14.31 -1.36 2.12
N THR A 35 13.29 -2.00 2.69
CA THR A 35 12.14 -2.53 1.93
C THR A 35 11.30 -1.42 1.28
N GLY A 36 11.17 -0.27 1.96
CA GLY A 36 10.20 0.76 1.63
C GLY A 36 8.75 0.33 1.94
N ILE A 37 7.78 0.99 1.32
CA ILE A 37 6.35 0.63 1.43
C ILE A 37 5.96 -0.23 0.23
N VAL A 38 5.44 -1.43 0.50
CA VAL A 38 5.02 -2.40 -0.53
C VAL A 38 3.57 -2.80 -0.27
N PHE A 39 2.71 -2.56 -1.26
CA PHE A 39 1.34 -3.07 -1.24
C PHE A 39 1.32 -4.49 -1.80
N ARG A 40 0.38 -5.32 -1.33
CA ARG A 40 0.26 -6.72 -1.76
C ARG A 40 -1.20 -7.08 -1.99
N ARG A 41 -1.51 -7.58 -3.18
CA ARG A 41 -2.83 -8.15 -3.52
C ARG A 41 -2.81 -9.64 -3.17
N VAL A 42 -3.23 -9.94 -1.94
CA VAL A 42 -3.20 -11.30 -1.37
C VAL A 42 -4.41 -12.16 -1.76
N ASP A 43 -5.36 -11.56 -2.46
CA ASP A 43 -6.51 -12.21 -3.08
C ASP A 43 -6.18 -12.84 -4.45
N LEU A 44 -4.98 -12.59 -4.98
CA LEU A 44 -4.47 -13.18 -6.22
C LEU A 44 -3.54 -14.36 -5.94
N ASP A 45 -3.46 -15.29 -6.89
CA ASP A 45 -2.51 -16.41 -6.88
C ASP A 45 -1.76 -16.48 -8.23
N PRO A 46 -0.44 -16.20 -8.27
CA PRO A 46 0.40 -15.80 -7.14
C PRO A 46 0.06 -14.40 -6.62
N VAL A 47 0.45 -14.13 -5.35
CA VAL A 47 0.35 -12.79 -4.76
C VAL A 47 1.19 -11.80 -5.57
N ILE A 48 0.60 -10.64 -5.88
CA ILE A 48 1.29 -9.57 -6.59
C ILE A 48 1.66 -8.46 -5.63
N GLU A 49 2.89 -7.97 -5.75
CA GLU A 49 3.47 -6.91 -4.93
C GLU A 49 3.65 -5.62 -5.75
N PHE A 50 3.37 -4.48 -5.13
CA PHE A 50 3.43 -3.17 -5.75
C PHE A 50 4.31 -2.28 -4.87
N VAL A 51 5.53 -1.98 -5.33
CA VAL A 51 6.42 -1.07 -4.60
C VAL A 51 5.87 0.35 -4.75
N ALA A 52 5.64 1.06 -3.64
CA ALA A 52 5.08 2.40 -3.64
C ALA A 52 6.14 3.45 -4.06
N LYS A 53 6.44 3.48 -5.35
CA LYS A 53 7.35 4.44 -6.00
C LYS A 53 6.63 5.14 -7.14
N ALA A 54 7.09 6.35 -7.47
CA ALA A 54 6.55 7.15 -8.56
C ALA A 54 6.56 6.40 -9.91
N GLU A 55 7.60 5.58 -10.16
CA GLU A 55 7.73 4.78 -11.38
C GLU A 55 6.61 3.74 -11.57
N ASN A 56 5.93 3.34 -10.49
CA ASN A 56 4.86 2.34 -10.53
C ASN A 56 3.46 2.97 -10.53
N VAL A 57 3.35 4.30 -10.60
CA VAL A 57 2.05 4.98 -10.73
C VAL A 57 1.58 4.84 -12.17
N GLY A 58 0.48 4.11 -12.37
CA GLY A 58 -0.09 3.87 -13.71
C GLY A 58 -1.35 4.66 -14.03
N GLU A 59 -2.15 5.02 -13.01
CA GLU A 59 -3.38 5.81 -13.18
C GLU A 59 -3.45 6.90 -12.11
N THR A 60 -3.94 8.08 -12.50
CA THR A 60 -4.09 9.26 -11.61
C THR A 60 -5.49 9.87 -11.66
N ALA A 61 -6.41 9.28 -12.44
CA ALA A 61 -7.80 9.71 -12.47
C ALA A 61 -8.49 9.30 -11.16
N LEU A 62 -9.15 10.25 -10.50
CA LEU A 62 -9.84 10.12 -9.20
C LEU A 62 -8.94 9.82 -7.98
N SER A 63 -7.85 9.06 -8.16
CA SER A 63 -6.94 8.67 -7.08
C SER A 63 -5.54 8.32 -7.61
N THR A 64 -4.58 8.12 -6.72
CA THR A 64 -3.28 7.53 -7.09
C THR A 64 -3.40 6.02 -7.14
N THR A 65 -3.06 5.42 -8.27
CA THR A 65 -3.11 3.96 -8.46
C THR A 65 -1.75 3.42 -8.89
N LEU A 66 -1.28 2.41 -8.16
CA LEU A 66 -0.11 1.62 -8.54
C LEU A 66 -0.53 0.51 -9.50
N VAL A 67 0.28 0.28 -10.54
CA VAL A 67 0.05 -0.75 -11.56
C VAL A 67 1.28 -1.62 -11.68
N GLU A 68 1.08 -2.94 -11.67
CA GLU A 68 2.13 -3.96 -11.81
C GLU A 68 1.51 -5.16 -12.53
N GLN A 69 2.16 -5.65 -13.59
CA GLN A 69 1.73 -6.87 -14.31
C GLN A 69 0.26 -6.86 -14.75
N GLY A 70 -0.29 -5.70 -15.10
CA GLY A 70 -1.70 -5.55 -15.49
C GLY A 70 -2.72 -5.56 -14.33
N HIS A 71 -2.25 -5.71 -13.09
CA HIS A 71 -3.05 -5.58 -11.88
C HIS A 71 -2.86 -4.19 -11.25
N LYS A 72 -3.74 -3.85 -10.29
CA LYS A 72 -3.71 -2.54 -9.64
C LYS A 72 -4.04 -2.54 -8.15
N VAL A 73 -3.49 -1.53 -7.47
CA VAL A 73 -3.88 -1.09 -6.12
C VAL A 73 -4.20 0.40 -6.19
N SER A 74 -5.48 0.72 -6.01
CA SER A 74 -6.00 2.09 -6.15
C SER A 74 -6.15 2.79 -4.81
N THR A 75 -6.16 4.13 -4.84
CA THR A 75 -6.41 5.00 -3.68
C THR A 75 -5.39 4.83 -2.55
N VAL A 76 -4.10 4.80 -2.92
CA VAL A 76 -3.00 4.61 -1.96
C VAL A 76 -2.62 5.88 -1.19
N GLU A 77 -3.00 7.05 -1.69
CA GLU A 77 -2.49 8.36 -1.29
C GLU A 77 -2.74 8.72 0.18
N HIS A 78 -3.91 8.42 0.74
CA HIS A 78 -4.21 8.75 2.14
C HIS A 78 -3.41 7.88 3.12
N LEU A 79 -3.24 6.58 2.81
CA LEU A 79 -2.44 5.69 3.63
C LEU A 79 -0.96 6.06 3.56
N LEU A 80 -0.45 6.36 2.37
CA LEU A 80 0.91 6.84 2.18
C LEU A 80 1.16 8.19 2.88
N SER A 81 0.17 9.09 2.88
CA SER A 81 0.23 10.36 3.64
C SER A 81 0.35 10.11 5.15
N ALA A 82 -0.42 9.17 5.69
CA ALA A 82 -0.32 8.79 7.10
C ALA A 82 1.04 8.19 7.46
N PHE A 83 1.59 7.32 6.60
CA PHE A 83 2.95 6.78 6.80
C PHE A 83 4.02 7.86 6.75
N ALA A 84 3.95 8.75 5.76
CA ALA A 84 4.87 9.88 5.65
C ALA A 84 4.80 10.79 6.89
N GLY A 85 3.59 11.12 7.36
CA GLY A 85 3.40 11.96 8.55
C GLY A 85 3.92 11.35 9.85
N LEU A 86 3.98 10.01 9.94
CA LEU A 86 4.50 9.28 11.10
C LEU A 86 5.98 8.87 10.95
N GLY A 87 6.56 9.10 9.77
CA GLY A 87 7.93 8.70 9.42
C GLY A 87 8.12 7.19 9.41
N ILE A 88 7.11 6.45 8.92
CA ILE A 88 7.20 5.00 8.68
C ILE A 88 8.01 4.75 7.42
#